data_AF-A0A521PQR3-F1
#
_entry.id   AF-A0A521PQR3-F1
#
_cell.length_a   1.000
_cell.length_b   1.000
_cell.length_c   1.000
_cell.angle_alpha   90.00
_cell.angle_beta   90.00
_cell.angle_gamma   90.00
#
_symmetry.space_group_name_H-M   'P 1'
#
loop_
_entity.id
_entity.type
_entity.pdbx_description
1 polymer ?
#
loop_
_entity_poly.entity_id
_entity_poly.type
_entity_poly.pdbx_seq_one_letter_code
_entity_poly.pdbx_strand_id
1 'polypeptide(L)'
;MVARILKQTLTQMHAIAFGAPGETPQSISQASPLPIGGKQESFALANANVASAAVTVYGGDYIFAQIASAYGTVKLQVRAPDGAAWLDLVSKTASDANGAGTGVALPSNAEMRVVLTGTTAAFATLKRVP
;
A
#
# COMPACT_ATOMS: atom_id res chain seq x y z
N MET A 1 -57.48 40.33 8.95
CA MET A 1 -56.14 40.66 9.50
C MET A 1 -55.86 39.70 10.66
N VAL A 2 -54.80 38.89 10.78
CA VAL A 2 -53.69 38.41 9.95
C VAL A 2 -53.32 37.07 10.60
N ALA A 3 -53.30 35.95 9.86
CA ALA A 3 -52.87 34.65 10.41
C ALA A 3 -51.34 34.56 10.37
N ARG A 4 -50.76 34.20 11.51
CA ARG A 4 -49.35 34.38 11.88
C ARG A 4 -48.52 33.13 11.53
N ILE A 5 -47.50 33.34 10.69
CA ILE A 5 -46.15 32.77 10.64
C ILE A 5 -46.01 31.23 10.62
N LEU A 6 -45.46 30.75 9.50
CA LEU A 6 -45.00 29.39 9.25
C LEU A 6 -44.11 28.86 10.38
N LYS A 7 -44.46 27.68 10.91
CA LYS A 7 -43.50 26.84 11.64
C LYS A 7 -42.59 26.18 10.60
N GLN A 8 -41.37 26.67 10.50
CA GLN A 8 -40.31 26.10 9.68
C GLN A 8 -39.90 24.76 10.30
N THR A 9 -40.24 23.65 9.63
CA THR A 9 -39.80 22.31 10.01
C THR A 9 -38.29 22.23 9.74
N LEU A 10 -37.47 22.44 10.77
CA LEU A 10 -36.03 22.15 10.69
C LEU A 10 -35.88 20.63 10.56
N THR A 11 -35.60 20.18 9.35
CA THR A 11 -35.23 18.79 9.08
C THR A 11 -33.96 18.50 9.87
N GLN A 12 -34.04 17.60 10.85
CA GLN A 12 -32.89 17.13 11.60
C GLN A 12 -31.94 16.42 10.64
N MET A 13 -30.90 17.13 10.16
CA MET A 13 -29.82 16.49 9.42
C MET A 13 -29.05 15.63 10.41
N HIS A 14 -29.26 14.31 10.36
CA HIS A 14 -28.47 13.36 11.13
C HIS A 14 -27.05 13.34 10.55
N ALA A 15 -26.14 14.11 11.16
CA ALA A 15 -24.73 13.98 10.88
C ALA A 15 -24.26 12.59 11.32
N ILE A 16 -23.53 11.90 10.45
CA ILE A 16 -22.88 10.64 10.81
C ILE A 16 -21.74 10.99 11.79
N ALA A 17 -21.62 10.23 12.88
CA ALA A 17 -20.59 10.45 13.91
C ALA A 17 -19.72 9.19 14.08
N PHE A 18 -18.47 9.36 14.53
CA PHE A 18 -17.54 8.27 14.81
C PHE A 18 -16.98 8.39 16.25
N GLY A 19 -16.61 7.27 16.85
CA GLY A 19 -16.02 7.23 18.20
C GLY A 19 -15.92 5.80 18.73
N ALA A 20 -15.01 5.56 19.68
CA ALA A 20 -14.92 4.28 20.36
C ALA A 20 -16.10 4.10 21.35
N PRO A 21 -16.47 2.85 21.71
CA PRO A 21 -17.46 2.62 22.75
C PRO A 21 -17.04 3.29 24.07
N GLY A 22 -17.88 4.19 24.59
CA GLY A 22 -17.61 4.93 25.84
C GLY A 22 -17.00 6.33 25.66
N GLU A 23 -16.69 6.75 24.43
CA GLU A 23 -16.24 8.11 24.13
C GLU A 23 -17.37 8.98 23.56
N THR A 24 -17.21 10.31 23.66
CA THR A 24 -18.18 11.25 23.05
C THR A 24 -18.03 11.20 21.53
N PRO A 25 -19.08 10.85 20.76
CA PRO A 25 -18.99 10.72 19.31
C PRO A 25 -18.62 12.06 18.64
N GLN A 26 -17.65 12.05 17.73
CA GLN A 26 -17.29 13.21 16.92
C GLN A 26 -18.13 13.25 15.64
N SER A 27 -18.74 14.40 15.36
CA SER A 27 -19.48 14.61 14.11
C SER A 27 -18.52 14.67 12.92
N ILE A 28 -18.86 13.96 11.86
CA ILE A 28 -18.09 14.00 10.61
C ILE A 28 -18.40 15.33 9.93
N SER A 29 -17.35 16.12 9.69
CA SER A 29 -17.43 17.37 8.95
C SER A 29 -16.20 17.54 8.08
N GLN A 30 -16.16 18.57 7.24
CA GLN A 30 -14.94 18.89 6.49
C GLN A 30 -13.77 19.24 7.42
N ALA A 31 -14.05 19.85 8.58
CA ALA A 31 -13.05 20.20 9.59
C ALA A 31 -12.63 19.00 10.46
N SER A 32 -13.50 17.99 10.55
CA SER A 32 -13.28 16.75 11.31
C SER A 32 -13.67 15.55 10.42
N PRO A 33 -12.87 15.25 9.38
CA PRO A 33 -13.15 14.13 8.51
C PRO A 33 -13.00 12.82 9.27
N LEU A 34 -13.58 11.74 8.73
CA LEU A 34 -13.32 10.41 9.24
C LEU A 34 -11.80 10.15 9.31
N PRO A 35 -11.28 9.62 10.43
CA PRO A 35 -9.90 9.17 10.47
C PRO A 35 -9.76 8.01 9.49
N ILE A 36 -9.10 8.28 8.36
CA ILE A 36 -8.73 7.24 7.41
C ILE A 36 -7.36 6.70 7.79
N GLY A 37 -7.24 5.37 7.86
CA GLY A 37 -5.92 4.74 7.95
C GLY A 37 -5.10 5.04 6.70
N GLY A 38 -3.77 5.04 6.83
CA GLY A 38 -2.87 5.10 5.68
C GLY A 38 -3.18 3.96 4.70
N LYS A 39 -2.98 4.18 3.39
CA LYS A 39 -3.15 3.11 2.41
C LYS A 39 -2.20 1.96 2.74
N GLN A 40 -2.75 0.75 2.76
CA GLN A 40 -1.99 -0.49 2.92
C GLN A 40 -2.00 -1.24 1.59
N GLU A 41 -0.82 -1.66 1.14
CA GLU A 41 -0.65 -2.52 -0.03
C GLU A 41 0.36 -3.62 0.31
N SER A 42 0.10 -4.83 -0.15
CA SER A 42 1.00 -5.97 0.02
C SER A 42 0.92 -6.85 -1.22
N PHE A 43 2.06 -7.01 -1.89
CA PHE A 43 2.18 -7.80 -3.11
C PHE A 43 3.11 -8.98 -2.88
N ALA A 44 2.69 -10.17 -3.32
CA ALA A 44 3.58 -11.31 -3.47
C ALA A 44 4.21 -11.24 -4.87
N LEU A 45 5.48 -10.86 -4.92
CA LEU A 45 6.22 -10.69 -6.18
C LEU A 45 6.85 -12.00 -6.65
N ALA A 46 7.13 -12.93 -5.75
CA ALA A 46 7.50 -14.30 -6.10
C ALA A 46 6.96 -15.29 -5.07
N ASN A 47 6.63 -16.49 -5.55
CA ASN A 47 6.18 -17.61 -4.73
C ASN A 47 6.81 -18.90 -5.24
N ALA A 48 7.43 -19.69 -4.36
CA ALA A 48 8.06 -20.97 -4.70
C ALA A 48 8.97 -20.91 -5.96
N ASN A 49 9.80 -19.86 -6.06
CA ASN A 49 10.72 -19.59 -7.17
C ASN A 49 10.07 -19.20 -8.51
N VAL A 50 8.78 -18.87 -8.50
CA VAL A 50 8.06 -18.34 -9.67
C VAL A 50 7.80 -16.86 -9.44
N ALA A 51 8.27 -16.02 -10.35
CA ALA A 51 7.98 -14.59 -10.32
C ALA A 51 6.52 -14.33 -10.74
N SER A 52 5.83 -13.46 -10.01
CA SER A 52 4.50 -12.97 -10.35
C SER A 52 4.55 -12.01 -11.55
N ALA A 53 3.38 -11.74 -12.14
CA ALA A 53 3.23 -10.65 -13.09
C ALA A 53 3.62 -9.31 -12.45
N ALA A 54 3.99 -8.34 -13.29
CA ALA A 54 4.29 -7.00 -12.84
C ALA A 54 3.04 -6.35 -12.19
N VAL A 55 3.28 -5.53 -11.16
CA VAL A 55 2.22 -4.87 -10.38
C VAL A 55 2.43 -3.36 -10.36
N THR A 56 1.35 -2.60 -10.48
CA THR A 56 1.40 -1.15 -10.32
C THR A 56 1.14 -0.79 -8.86
N VAL A 57 2.03 0.01 -8.27
CA VAL A 57 1.91 0.45 -6.88
C VAL A 57 1.34 1.86 -6.79
N TYR A 58 0.72 2.20 -5.66
CA TYR A 58 0.23 3.57 -5.43
C TYR A 58 1.38 4.60 -5.36
N GLY A 59 2.52 4.21 -4.78
CA GLY A 59 3.68 5.07 -4.55
C GLY A 59 3.86 5.45 -3.07
N GLY A 60 5.07 5.92 -2.75
CA GLY A 60 5.54 6.15 -1.38
C GLY A 60 6.57 5.10 -0.95
N ASP A 61 6.68 4.90 0.37
CA ASP A 61 7.68 3.99 0.94
C ASP A 61 7.16 2.55 1.04
N TYR A 62 8.00 1.61 0.63
CA TYR A 62 7.73 0.18 0.69
C TYR A 62 8.90 -0.58 1.30
N ILE A 63 8.60 -1.75 1.86
CA ILE A 63 9.59 -2.74 2.27
C ILE A 63 9.57 -3.89 1.27
N PHE A 64 10.72 -4.13 0.65
CA PHE A 64 10.97 -5.30 -0.19
C PHE A 64 11.69 -6.38 0.63
N ALA A 65 11.00 -7.49 0.89
CA ALA A 65 11.54 -8.61 1.66
C ALA A 65 11.54 -9.88 0.82
N GLN A 66 12.59 -10.70 0.97
CA GLN A 66 12.72 -11.96 0.25
C GLN A 66 13.46 -13.04 1.06
N ILE A 67 13.12 -14.28 0.78
CA ILE A 67 13.74 -15.48 1.35
C ILE A 67 13.82 -16.56 0.29
N ALA A 68 14.89 -17.34 0.28
CA ALA A 68 15.09 -18.48 -0.61
C ALA A 68 15.87 -19.57 0.13
N SER A 69 15.68 -20.83 -0.26
CA SER A 69 16.45 -21.94 0.32
C SER A 69 17.87 -22.02 -0.25
N ALA A 70 18.06 -21.57 -1.49
CA ALA A 70 19.36 -21.39 -2.13
C ALA A 70 19.38 -20.08 -2.92
N TYR A 71 20.51 -19.38 -2.85
CA TYR A 71 20.66 -18.05 -3.44
C TYR A 71 21.53 -18.04 -4.68
N GLY A 72 20.98 -17.48 -5.75
CA GLY A 72 21.71 -16.79 -6.80
C GLY A 72 21.49 -15.29 -6.62
N THR A 73 20.52 -14.72 -7.35
CA THR A 73 20.15 -13.30 -7.24
C THR A 73 18.63 -13.11 -7.32
N VAL A 74 18.11 -12.26 -6.43
CA VAL A 74 16.75 -11.73 -6.44
C VAL A 74 16.82 -10.22 -6.69
N LYS A 75 16.18 -9.75 -7.76
CA LYS A 75 16.19 -8.32 -8.14
C LYS A 75 14.78 -7.74 -8.11
N LEU A 76 14.60 -6.63 -7.39
CA LEU A 76 13.43 -5.78 -7.55
C LEU A 76 13.68 -4.79 -8.69
N GLN A 77 12.77 -4.73 -9.64
CA GLN A 77 12.86 -3.85 -10.79
C GLN A 77 11.65 -2.92 -10.89
N VAL A 78 11.89 -1.73 -11.41
CA VAL A 78 10.85 -0.76 -11.80
C VAL A 78 10.87 -0.55 -13.31
N ARG A 79 9.70 -0.35 -13.91
CA ARG A 79 9.58 0.01 -15.32
C ARG A 79 10.17 1.40 -15.52
N ALA A 80 11.07 1.54 -16.49
CA ALA A 80 11.66 2.83 -16.82
C ALA A 80 10.62 3.78 -17.44
N PRO A 81 10.86 5.11 -17.41
CA PRO A 81 9.96 6.09 -18.02
C PRO A 81 9.75 5.91 -19.54
N ASP A 82 10.65 5.20 -20.22
CA ASP A 82 10.52 4.84 -21.63
C ASP A 82 9.42 3.81 -21.89
N GLY A 83 8.86 3.20 -20.83
CA GLY A 83 7.80 2.21 -20.91
C GLY A 83 8.24 0.90 -21.55
N ALA A 84 9.54 0.64 -21.74
CA ALA A 84 10.12 -0.54 -22.39
C ALA A 84 11.17 -1.25 -21.52
N ALA A 85 12.06 -0.49 -20.90
CA ALA A 85 13.15 -1.02 -20.09
C ALA A 85 12.72 -1.28 -18.64
N TRP A 86 13.50 -2.11 -17.96
CA TRP A 86 13.38 -2.37 -16.53
C TRP A 86 14.69 -1.99 -15.85
N LEU A 87 14.60 -1.23 -14.77
CA LEU A 87 15.74 -0.77 -13.99
C LEU A 87 15.82 -1.54 -12.67
N ASP A 88 17.02 -2.01 -12.33
CA ASP A 88 17.29 -2.65 -11.05
C ASP A 88 17.27 -1.60 -9.92
N LEU A 89 16.36 -1.76 -8.95
CA LEU A 89 16.34 -0.93 -7.74
C LEU A 89 17.12 -1.58 -6.60
N VAL A 90 16.92 -2.89 -6.41
CA VAL A 90 17.53 -3.68 -5.34
C VAL A 90 17.95 -5.01 -5.93
N SER A 91 19.16 -5.46 -5.58
CA SER A 91 19.68 -6.78 -5.95
C SER A 91 20.22 -7.47 -4.71
N LYS A 92 19.70 -8.66 -4.41
CA LYS A 92 20.04 -9.43 -3.20
C LYS A 92 20.56 -10.81 -3.57
N THR A 93 21.59 -11.25 -2.87
CA THR A 93 22.23 -12.56 -3.03
C THR A 93 22.25 -13.37 -1.73
N ALA A 94 21.51 -12.94 -0.72
CA ALA A 94 21.36 -13.60 0.57
C ALA A 94 19.96 -13.32 1.14
N SER A 95 19.53 -14.12 2.11
CA SER A 95 18.21 -13.96 2.74
C SER A 95 18.11 -12.73 3.61
N ASP A 96 16.92 -12.14 3.63
CA ASP A 96 16.54 -11.20 4.66
C ASP A 96 16.39 -11.94 5.99
N ALA A 97 17.11 -11.49 7.02
CA ALA A 97 17.04 -12.08 8.35
C ALA A 97 15.71 -11.69 9.02
N ASN A 98 14.99 -12.67 9.59
CA ASN A 98 13.73 -12.44 10.33
C ASN A 98 12.66 -11.62 9.58
N GLY A 99 12.65 -11.65 8.24
CA GLY A 99 11.73 -10.86 7.42
C GLY A 99 12.04 -9.36 7.38
N ALA A 100 13.21 -8.93 7.86
CA ALA A 100 13.69 -7.57 7.73
C ALA A 100 14.03 -7.27 6.26
N GLY A 101 13.09 -6.63 5.55
CA GLY A 101 13.29 -6.25 4.16
C GLY A 101 14.16 -5.01 3.98
N THR A 102 14.29 -4.57 2.73
CA THR A 102 14.94 -3.31 2.36
C THR A 102 13.88 -2.26 2.08
N GLY A 103 14.02 -1.08 2.68
CA GLY A 103 13.19 0.07 2.36
C GLY A 103 13.48 0.61 0.96
N VAL A 104 12.44 0.90 0.19
CA VAL A 104 12.50 1.50 -1.13
C VAL A 104 11.43 2.58 -1.26
N ALA A 105 11.82 3.76 -1.76
CA ALA A 105 10.88 4.82 -2.11
C ALA A 105 10.49 4.68 -3.58
N LEU A 106 9.19 4.56 -3.85
CA LEU A 106 8.67 4.31 -5.18
C LEU A 106 7.83 5.50 -5.68
N PRO A 107 7.99 5.93 -6.94
CA PRO A 107 7.16 6.98 -7.50
C PRO A 107 5.72 6.50 -7.65
N SER A 108 4.79 7.46 -7.76
CA SER A 108 3.37 7.14 -7.94
C SER A 108 3.13 6.36 -9.23
N ASN A 109 2.27 5.34 -9.16
CA ASN A 109 1.94 4.45 -10.27
C ASN A 109 3.15 3.73 -10.89
N ALA A 110 4.21 3.51 -10.10
CA ALA A 110 5.35 2.73 -10.57
C ALA A 110 4.93 1.28 -10.84
N GLU A 111 5.33 0.75 -12.00
CA GLU A 111 5.15 -0.66 -12.32
C GLU A 111 6.38 -1.45 -11.85
N MET A 112 6.16 -2.46 -11.03
CA MET A 112 7.18 -3.20 -10.28
C MET A 112 7.15 -4.67 -10.64
N ARG A 113 8.33 -5.29 -10.73
CA ARG A 113 8.44 -6.76 -10.85
C ARG A 113 9.64 -7.28 -10.08
N VAL A 114 9.69 -8.59 -9.89
CA VAL A 114 10.90 -9.27 -9.41
C VAL A 114 11.49 -10.14 -10.51
N VAL A 115 12.82 -10.22 -10.55
CA VAL A 115 13.55 -11.18 -11.38
C VAL A 115 14.34 -12.10 -10.46
N LEU A 116 14.19 -13.40 -10.70
CA LEU A 116 14.88 -14.45 -9.96
C LEU A 116 15.91 -15.10 -10.90
N THR A 117 17.13 -15.31 -10.42
CA THR A 117 18.19 -15.94 -11.22
C THR A 117 19.00 -16.87 -10.33
N GLY A 118 19.06 -18.16 -10.67
CA GLY A 118 19.83 -19.14 -9.91
C GLY A 118 19.35 -19.36 -8.46
N THR A 119 18.11 -18.99 -8.13
CA THR A 119 17.53 -19.20 -6.80
C THR A 119 16.69 -20.48 -6.76
N THR A 120 16.47 -21.00 -5.56
CA THR A 120 15.57 -22.13 -5.30
C THR A 120 14.59 -21.79 -4.19
N ALA A 121 13.32 -22.19 -4.36
CA ALA A 121 12.23 -21.94 -3.42
C ALA A 121 12.17 -20.47 -2.92
N ALA A 122 12.39 -19.52 -3.83
CA ALA A 122 12.38 -18.10 -3.48
C ALA A 122 10.96 -17.55 -3.31
N PHE A 123 10.77 -16.75 -2.28
CA PHE A 123 9.59 -15.94 -2.00
C PHE A 123 10.04 -14.49 -1.90
N ALA A 124 9.26 -13.58 -2.49
CA ALA A 124 9.53 -12.14 -2.44
C ALA A 124 8.23 -11.37 -2.26
N THR A 125 8.26 -10.35 -1.42
CA THR A 125 7.11 -9.50 -1.09
C THR A 125 7.47 -8.04 -1.13
N LEU A 126 6.50 -7.21 -1.48
CA LEU A 126 6.60 -5.76 -1.45
C LEU A 126 5.41 -5.21 -0.67
N LYS A 127 5.67 -4.50 0.42
CA LYS A 127 4.63 -4.02 1.34
C LYS A 127 4.76 -2.53 1.58
N ARG A 128 3.65 -1.78 1.47
CA ARG A 128 3.63 -0.34 1.72
C ARG A 128 3.79 -0.07 3.21
N VAL A 129 4.62 0.91 3.55
CA VAL A 129 4.68 1.47 4.90
C VAL A 129 3.55 2.50 5.03
N PRO A 130 2.63 2.35 6.01
CA PRO A 130 1.49 3.25 6.19
C PRO A 130 1.87 4.72 6.37
#